data_AF-A0A382RZC6-F1
#
_entry.id   AF-A0A382RZC6-F1
#
_cell.length_a   1.000
_cell.length_b   1.000
_cell.length_c   1.000
_cell.angle_alpha   90.00
_cell.angle_beta   90.00
_cell.angle_gamma   90.00
#
_symmetry.space_group_name_H-M   'P 1'
#
loop_
_entity.id
_entity.type
_entity.pdbx_description
1 polymer ?
#
loop_
_entity_poly.entity_id
_entity_poly.type
_entity_poly.pdbx_seq_one_letter_code
_entity_poly.pdbx_strand_id
1 'polypeptide(L)' 'MIESFGEHGYEVRSAKNGLLGVDAYIETPTDLMITDLFMPEKDGVEVVRSLTEHDPDVKIFAM' A
#
# COMPACT_ATOMS: atom_id res chain seq x y z
N MET A 1 11.36 -6.80 1.39
CA MET A 1 10.94 -5.82 0.36
C MET A 1 11.64 -4.49 0.51
N ILE A 2 11.60 -3.83 1.68
CA ILE A 2 12.21 -2.50 1.87
C ILE A 2 13.67 -2.45 1.40
N GLU A 3 14.52 -3.36 1.89
CA GLU A 3 15.94 -3.43 1.49
C GLU A 3 16.09 -3.65 -0.02
N SER A 4 15.43 -4.68 -0.56
CA SER A 4 15.52 -5.01 -1.99
C SER A 4 15.06 -3.88 -2.91
N PHE A 5 13.90 -3.25 -2.65
CA PHE A 5 13.46 -2.11 -3.47
C PHE A 5 14.36 -0.88 -3.23
N GLY A 6 14.83 -0.65 -2.01
CA GLY A 6 15.78 0.42 -1.71
C GLY A 6 17.10 0.29 -2.47
N GLU A 7 17.63 -0.94 -2.59
CA GLU A 7 18.84 -1.23 -3.40
C GLU A 7 18.66 -0.91 -4.88
N HIS A 8 17.42 -0.95 -5.39
CA HIS A 8 17.09 -0.58 -6.77
C HIS A 8 16.76 0.92 -6.93
N GLY A 9 16.93 1.73 -5.87
CA GLY A 9 16.75 3.18 -5.91
C GLY A 9 15.32 3.67 -5.68
N TYR A 10 14.42 2.81 -5.23
CA TYR A 10 13.05 3.22 -4.87
C TYR A 10 13.01 3.82 -3.45
N GLU A 11 12.20 4.85 -3.27
CA GLU A 11 11.83 5.30 -1.91
C GLU A 11 10.74 4.36 -1.39
N VAL A 12 11.06 3.63 -0.32
CA VAL A 12 10.15 2.61 0.23
C VAL A 12 9.73 2.99 1.63
N ARG A 13 8.43 2.94 1.88
CA ARG A 13 7.83 3.11 3.20
C ARG A 13 6.99 1.88 3.52
N SER A 14 6.97 1.49 4.80
CA SER A 14 6.21 0.34 5.26
C SER A 14 5.17 0.74 6.29
N ALA A 15 3.97 0.17 6.19
CA ALA A 15 2.93 0.27 7.21
C ALA A 15 2.78 -1.07 7.94
N LYS A 16 2.41 -1.02 9.22
CA LYS A 16 2.22 -2.23 10.03
C LYS A 16 0.94 -2.99 9.70
N ASN A 17 -0.03 -2.34 9.06
CA ASN A 17 -1.28 -2.94 8.61
C ASN A 17 -1.89 -2.09 7.49
N GLY A 18 -2.97 -2.60 6.90
CA GLY A 18 -3.68 -1.93 5.80
C GLY A 18 -4.24 -0.55 6.14
N LEU A 19 -4.68 -0.30 7.39
CA LEU A 19 -5.22 1.01 7.78
C LEU A 19 -4.12 2.07 7.76
N LEU A 20 -3.01 1.80 8.44
CA LEU A 20 -1.86 2.70 8.44
C LEU A 20 -1.26 2.88 7.04
N GLY A 21 -1.40 1.88 6.17
CA GLY A 21 -1.00 1.97 4.77
C GLY A 21 -1.86 2.94 3.97
N VAL A 22 -3.19 2.88 4.14
CA VAL A 22 -4.12 3.82 3.50
C VAL A 22 -3.88 5.24 4.01
N ASP A 23 -3.76 5.43 5.32
CA ASP A 23 -3.52 6.76 5.92
C ASP A 23 -2.20 7.35 5.41
N ALA A 24 -1.12 6.55 5.37
CA ALA A 24 0.17 6.97 4.85
C ALA A 24 0.13 7.33 3.35
N TYR A 25 -0.65 6.60 2.54
CA TYR A 25 -0.84 6.93 1.12
C TYR A 25 -1.56 8.27 0.96
N ILE A 26 -2.62 8.52 1.73
CA ILE A 26 -3.39 9.76 1.67
C ILE A 26 -2.52 10.95 2.11
N GLU A 27 -1.73 10.81 3.16
CA GLU A 27 -0.82 11.86 3.63
C GLU A 27 0.33 12.11 2.64
N THR A 28 0.87 11.06 2.03
CA THR A 28 1.95 11.18 1.06
C THR A 28 1.81 10.12 -0.04
N PRO A 29 1.15 10.46 -1.16
CA PRO A 29 0.91 9.54 -2.25
C PRO A 29 2.19 8.89 -2.78
N THR A 30 2.05 7.67 -3.30
CA THR A 30 3.16 6.87 -3.84
C THR A 30 2.78 6.28 -5.20
N ASP A 31 3.77 5.95 -6.02
CA ASP A 31 3.53 5.43 -7.37
C ASP A 31 3.04 3.97 -7.39
N LEU A 32 3.24 3.21 -6.31
CA LEU A 32 2.86 1.81 -6.19
C LEU A 32 2.63 1.43 -4.72
N MET A 33 1.47 0.86 -4.43
CA MET A 33 1.21 0.21 -3.15
C MET A 33 1.27 -1.31 -3.28
N ILE A 34 1.96 -1.96 -2.33
CA ILE A 34 2.05 -3.41 -2.24
C ILE A 34 1.37 -3.85 -0.95
N THR A 35 0.41 -4.77 -1.03
CA THR A 35 -0.32 -5.30 0.12
C THR A 35 -0.66 -6.78 -0.06
N ASP A 36 -0.83 -7.52 1.03
CA ASP A 36 -1.44 -8.86 1.01
C ASP A 36 -2.97 -8.71 1.05
N LEU A 37 -3.72 -9.57 0.36
CA LEU A 37 -5.18 -9.62 0.42
C LEU A 37 -5.65 -10.25 1.74
N PHE A 38 -4.91 -11.20 2.27
CA PHE A 38 -5.30 -11.99 3.43
C PHE A 38 -4.46 -11.63 4.67
N MET A 39 -4.85 -10.55 5.35
CA MET A 39 -4.28 -10.16 6.64
C MET A 39 -5.24 -10.47 7.81
N PRO A 40 -4.72 -10.84 9.00
CA PRO A 40 -5.56 -11.20 10.16
C PRO A 40 -6.35 -10.02 10.77
N GLU A 41 -5.94 -8.77 10.54
CA GLU A 41 -6.55 -7.59 11.17
C GLU A 41 -7.40 -6.71 10.25
N LYS A 42 -7.05 -6.61 8.96
CA LYS A 42 -7.77 -5.78 7.98
C LYS A 42 -7.78 -6.47 6.63
N ASP A 43 -8.96 -6.61 6.04
CA ASP A 43 -9.12 -7.27 4.75
C ASP A 43 -8.38 -6.45 3.68
N GLY A 44 -7.41 -7.03 2.98
CA GLY A 44 -6.67 -6.32 1.94
C GLY A 44 -7.59 -5.86 0.80
N VAL A 45 -8.78 -6.48 0.68
CA VAL A 45 -9.86 -6.02 -0.18
C VAL A 45 -10.37 -4.63 0.22
N GLU A 46 -10.48 -4.34 1.51
CA GLU A 46 -10.91 -3.03 2.00
C GLU A 46 -9.87 -1.95 1.72
N VAL A 47 -8.57 -2.28 1.81
CA VAL A 47 -7.47 -1.40 1.42
C VAL A 47 -7.57 -1.03 -0.05
N VAL A 48 -7.68 -2.04 -0.93
CA VAL A 48 -7.81 -1.83 -2.38
C VAL A 48 -9.03 -0.97 -2.67
N ARG A 49 -10.18 -1.31 -2.09
CA ARG A 49 -11.43 -0.55 -2.28
C ARG A 49 -11.27 0.91 -1.84
N SER A 50 -10.80 1.14 -0.62
CA SER A 50 -10.65 2.49 -0.07
C SER A 50 -9.71 3.36 -0.89
N LEU A 51 -8.61 2.79 -1.40
CA LEU A 51 -7.65 3.54 -2.21
C LEU A 51 -8.18 3.80 -3.60
N THR A 52 -8.80 2.83 -4.26
CA THR A 52 -9.40 3.04 -5.59
C THR A 52 -10.58 4.02 -5.56
N GLU A 53 -11.31 4.11 -4.43
CA GLU A 53 -12.36 5.12 -4.23
C GLU A 53 -11.77 6.53 -4.02
N HIS A 54 -10.62 6.64 -3.35
CA HIS A 54 -9.95 7.92 -3.08
C HIS A 54 -9.14 8.42 -4.29
N ASP A 55 -8.42 7.52 -4.95
CA ASP A 55 -7.54 7.76 -6.07
C ASP A 55 -7.74 6.65 -7.12
N PRO A 56 -8.56 6.89 -8.15
CA PRO A 56 -8.84 5.92 -9.20
C PRO A 56 -7.61 5.49 -10.03
N ASP A 57 -6.53 6.26 -10.01
CA ASP A 57 -5.31 6.02 -10.77
C ASP A 57 -4.23 5.29 -9.96
N VAL A 58 -4.50 4.99 -8.68
CA VAL A 58 -3.58 4.27 -7.81
C VAL A 58 -3.19 2.92 -8.40
N LYS A 59 -1.89 2.62 -8.40
CA LYS A 59 -1.37 1.31 -8.78
C LYS A 59 -1.21 0.46 -7.54
N ILE A 60 -1.88 -0.69 -7.53
CA ILE A 60 -1.83 -1.63 -6.40
C ILE A 60 -1.37 -3.00 -6.90
N PHE A 61 -0.36 -3.54 -6.24
CA PHE A 61 0.04 -4.94 -6.36
C PHE A 61 -0.41 -5.69 -5.11
N ALA A 62 -1.51 -6.43 -5.24
CA ALA A 62 -2.07 -7.24 -4.17
C ALA A 62 -1.62 -8.70 -4.32
N MET A 63 -1.14 -9.31 -3.24
CA MET A 63 -0.70 -10.72 -3.18
C MET A 63 -1.64 -11.59 -2.36
#